data_AF-A0A1G6L7F8-F1
#
_entry.id   AF-A0A1G6L7F8-F1
#
_cell.length_a   1.000
_cell.length_b   1.000
_cell.length_c   1.000
_cell.angle_alpha   90.00
_cell.angle_beta   90.00
_cell.angle_gamma   90.00
#
_symmetry.space_group_name_H-M   'P 1'
#
loop_
_entity.id
_entity.type
_entity.pdbx_description
1 polymer ?
#
loop_
_entity_poly.entity_id
_entity_poly.type
_entity_poly.pdbx_seq_one_letter_code
_entity_poly.pdbx_strand_id
1 'polypeptide(L)'
;MTSLRHNPESAASPRDGYLDAARACILDVGWRRTTLTEVARRAGVSRMTIYRTWSDMPQLLGDLMTREWTGIVAGTTGTEGLVERMVATIRALRENELFVRIVELDPELVLPYLLSRRGRSQDLILAIAEEAITALQATGDVRAGNPTAIARALVLAAHGFVLSAHTMVDDGVGMRDLDGELELALTRILQP
;
A
#
# COMPACT_ATOMS: atom_id res chain seq x y z
N MET A 1 30.22 -36.61 -3.01
CA MET A 1 29.74 -35.93 -1.79
C MET A 1 29.59 -34.45 -2.10
N THR A 2 28.43 -34.07 -2.63
CA THR A 2 28.15 -32.70 -3.04
C THR A 2 27.32 -32.06 -1.95
N SER A 3 27.94 -31.14 -1.21
CA SER A 3 27.32 -30.44 -0.09
C SER A 3 26.24 -29.50 -0.61
N LEU A 4 24.98 -29.86 -0.33
CA LEU A 4 23.81 -29.00 -0.41
C LEU A 4 24.02 -27.84 0.58
N ARG A 5 24.48 -26.69 0.08
CA ARG A 5 24.36 -25.44 0.84
C ARG A 5 22.89 -25.07 0.87
N HIS A 6 22.29 -25.38 2.01
CA HIS A 6 21.05 -24.82 2.50
C HIS A 6 21.11 -23.29 2.33
N ASN A 7 20.33 -22.76 1.40
CA ASN A 7 20.14 -21.32 1.26
C ASN A 7 19.17 -20.93 2.38
N PRO A 8 19.62 -20.21 3.43
CA PRO A 8 18.71 -19.81 4.49
C PRO A 8 17.67 -18.89 3.84
N GLU A 9 16.40 -19.18 4.09
CA GLU A 9 15.28 -18.31 3.76
C GLU A 9 15.61 -16.88 4.23
N SER A 10 15.66 -15.96 3.26
CA SER A 10 15.63 -14.51 3.38
C SER A 10 15.95 -13.93 4.77
N ALA A 11 17.23 -13.82 5.12
CA ALA A 11 17.62 -12.96 6.23
C ALA A 11 17.16 -11.54 5.89
N ALA A 12 16.15 -11.03 6.61
CA ALA A 12 15.61 -9.68 6.41
C ALA A 12 16.77 -8.68 6.30
N SER A 13 16.73 -7.83 5.28
CA SER A 13 17.81 -6.88 5.03
C SER A 13 18.00 -6.02 6.29
N PRO A 14 19.23 -5.61 6.66
CA PRO A 14 19.42 -4.62 7.73
C PRO A 14 18.54 -3.38 7.55
N ARG A 15 18.24 -3.02 6.30
CA ARG A 15 17.31 -1.95 5.96
C ARG A 15 15.87 -2.23 6.40
N ASP A 16 15.39 -3.47 6.29
CA ASP A 16 14.05 -3.85 6.72
C ASP A 16 13.92 -3.71 8.25
N GLY A 17 14.94 -4.13 9.01
CA GLY A 17 14.97 -3.92 10.46
C GLY A 17 14.96 -2.44 10.86
N TYR A 18 15.57 -1.55 10.07
CA TYR A 18 15.51 -0.11 10.32
C TYR A 18 14.12 0.47 10.01
N LEU A 19 13.47 -0.01 8.95
CA LEU A 19 12.11 0.37 8.60
C LEU A 19 11.10 -0.14 9.66
N ASP A 20 11.33 -1.31 10.27
CA ASP A 20 10.53 -1.80 11.40
C ASP A 20 10.69 -0.91 12.64
N ALA A 21 11.92 -0.50 12.94
CA ALA A 21 12.19 0.46 14.01
C ALA A 21 11.49 1.81 13.73
N ALA A 22 11.50 2.28 12.48
CA ALA A 22 10.79 3.48 12.08
C ALA A 22 9.27 3.35 12.24
N ARG A 23 8.67 2.24 11.76
CA ARG A 23 7.25 1.93 11.93
C ARG A 23 6.85 2.00 13.40
N ALA A 24 7.60 1.34 14.28
CA ALA A 24 7.34 1.36 15.71
C ALA A 24 7.45 2.76 16.33
N CYS A 25 8.44 3.59 15.92
CA CYS A 25 8.51 4.99 16.37
C CYS A 25 7.28 5.79 15.98
N ILE A 26 6.84 5.67 14.73
CA ILE A 26 5.68 6.40 14.22
C ILE A 26 4.40 5.98 14.94
N LEU A 27 4.22 4.69 15.22
CA LEU A 27 3.05 4.21 15.95
C LEU A 27 3.02 4.73 17.40
N ASP A 28 4.17 4.78 18.07
CA ASP A 28 4.25 5.24 19.47
C ASP A 28 4.03 6.75 19.63
N VAL A 29 4.75 7.56 18.84
CA VAL A 29 4.82 9.01 19.06
C VAL A 29 4.21 9.82 17.91
N GLY A 30 3.75 9.18 16.84
CA GLY A 30 3.24 9.87 15.65
C GLY A 30 4.35 10.41 14.76
N TRP A 31 3.97 10.80 13.55
CA TRP A 31 4.92 11.15 12.50
C TRP A 31 5.77 12.36 12.84
N ARG A 32 5.12 13.49 13.18
CA ARG A 32 5.79 14.79 13.38
C ARG A 32 6.81 14.79 14.50
N ARG A 33 6.67 13.84 15.45
CA ARG A 33 7.56 13.71 16.62
C ARG A 33 8.65 12.66 16.42
N THR A 34 8.62 11.87 15.35
CA THR A 34 9.63 10.84 15.09
C THR A 34 10.87 11.45 14.45
N THR A 35 12.05 11.15 15.00
CA THR A 35 13.35 11.57 14.46
C THR A 35 14.23 10.40 14.02
N LEU A 36 15.15 10.63 13.07
CA LEU A 36 16.15 9.63 12.66
C LEU A 36 17.02 9.14 13.84
N THR A 37 17.20 10.00 14.85
CA THR A 37 17.93 9.63 16.07
C THR A 37 17.14 8.62 16.91
N GLU A 38 15.84 8.80 17.07
CA GLU A 38 14.98 7.84 17.78
C GLU A 38 14.89 6.51 17.03
N VAL A 39 14.80 6.55 15.70
CA VAL A 39 14.85 5.35 14.86
C VAL A 39 16.17 4.61 15.07
N ALA A 40 17.31 5.31 15.03
CA ALA A 40 18.62 4.70 15.28
C ALA A 40 18.70 4.05 16.67
N ARG A 41 18.23 4.77 17.70
CA ARG A 41 18.18 4.27 19.07
C ARG A 41 17.33 3.01 19.17
N ARG A 42 16.15 2.99 18.54
CA ARG A 42 15.25 1.84 18.54
C ARG A 42 15.79 0.66 17.74
N ALA A 43 16.44 0.92 16.61
CA ALA A 43 17.10 -0.10 15.79
C ALA A 43 18.38 -0.66 16.43
N GLY A 44 18.84 -0.09 17.56
CA GLY A 44 20.06 -0.55 18.23
C GLY A 44 21.35 -0.23 17.47
N VAL A 45 21.32 0.76 16.57
CA VAL A 45 22.47 1.15 15.73
C VAL A 45 22.90 2.60 15.97
N SER A 46 24.11 2.93 15.52
CA SER A 46 24.60 4.32 15.59
C SER A 46 23.72 5.25 14.74
N ARG A 47 23.60 6.53 15.15
CA ARG A 47 22.95 7.57 14.33
C ARG A 47 23.53 7.60 12.92
N MET A 48 24.86 7.56 12.79
CA MET A 48 25.55 7.62 11.50
C MET A 48 25.15 6.45 10.58
N THR A 49 24.81 5.29 11.13
CA THR A 49 24.31 4.16 10.34
C THR A 49 23.00 4.50 9.65
N ILE A 50 22.03 5.07 10.37
CA ILE A 50 20.74 5.50 9.79
C ILE A 50 20.93 6.69 8.84
N TYR A 51 21.72 7.70 9.21
CA TYR A 51 21.96 8.88 8.36
C TYR A 51 22.66 8.55 7.02
N ARG A 52 23.44 7.47 6.95
CA ARG A 52 24.01 6.97 5.68
C ARG A 52 22.97 6.32 4.78
N THR A 53 21.91 5.75 5.35
CA THR A 53 20.82 5.13 4.59
C THR A 53 19.78 6.16 4.15
N TRP A 54 19.46 7.11 5.04
CA TRP A 54 18.51 8.19 4.78
C TRP A 54 19.07 9.52 5.29
N SER A 55 19.19 10.50 4.39
CA SER A 55 19.70 11.81 4.78
C SER A 55 18.70 12.61 5.62
N ASP A 56 17.41 12.29 5.53
CA ASP A 56 16.33 12.96 6.22
C ASP A 56 15.14 12.02 6.51
N MET A 57 14.22 12.49 7.35
CA MET A 57 12.99 11.75 7.67
C MET A 57 12.10 11.52 6.44
N PRO A 58 11.82 12.51 5.56
CA PRO A 58 11.00 12.28 4.36
C PRO A 58 11.47 11.11 3.47
N GLN A 59 12.77 10.93 3.27
CA GLN A 59 13.31 9.80 2.51
C GLN A 59 13.05 8.47 3.19
N LEU A 60 13.33 8.37 4.51
CA LEU A 60 13.04 7.17 5.30
C LEU A 60 11.58 6.77 5.18
N LEU A 61 10.70 7.77 5.24
CA LEU A 61 9.27 7.54 5.24
C LEU A 61 8.75 7.18 3.85
N GLY A 62 9.28 7.77 2.79
CA GLY A 62 8.98 7.35 1.43
C GLY A 62 9.31 5.88 1.19
N ASP A 63 10.43 5.40 1.73
CA ASP A 63 10.80 3.99 1.66
C ASP A 63 9.93 3.11 2.57
N LEU A 64 9.63 3.55 3.79
CA LEU A 64 8.72 2.84 4.70
C LEU A 64 7.35 2.65 4.04
N MET A 65 6.74 3.74 3.56
CA MET A 65 5.45 3.70 2.87
C MET A 65 5.50 2.79 1.65
N THR A 66 6.58 2.85 0.86
CA THR A 66 6.71 1.96 -0.29
C THR A 66 6.74 0.49 0.14
N ARG A 67 7.48 0.15 1.20
CA ARG A 67 7.55 -1.22 1.73
C ARG A 67 6.18 -1.68 2.23
N GLU A 68 5.51 -0.88 3.04
CA GLU A 68 4.21 -1.21 3.64
C GLU A 68 3.15 -1.44 2.56
N TRP A 69 3.00 -0.50 1.61
CA TRP A 69 1.99 -0.62 0.55
C TRP A 69 2.27 -1.75 -0.43
N THR A 70 3.55 -1.97 -0.78
CA THR A 70 3.92 -3.12 -1.61
C THR A 70 3.66 -4.43 -0.88
N GLY A 71 3.90 -4.49 0.43
CA GLY A 71 3.61 -5.65 1.27
C GLY A 71 2.12 -5.98 1.32
N ILE A 72 1.25 -4.97 1.43
CA ILE A 72 -0.21 -5.16 1.40
C ILE A 72 -0.65 -5.72 0.05
N VAL A 73 -0.19 -5.12 -1.06
CA VAL A 73 -0.53 -5.59 -2.41
C VAL A 73 0.00 -7.00 -2.66
N ALA A 74 1.23 -7.31 -2.23
CA ALA A 74 1.80 -8.64 -2.35
C ALA A 74 0.99 -9.67 -1.54
N GLY A 75 0.53 -9.31 -0.35
CA GLY A 75 -0.29 -10.16 0.51
C GLY A 75 -1.65 -10.54 -0.09
N THR A 76 -2.15 -9.79 -1.07
CA THR A 76 -3.45 -10.07 -1.72
C THR A 76 -3.31 -10.82 -3.04
N THR A 77 -2.09 -11.01 -3.57
CA THR A 77 -1.84 -11.66 -4.87
C THR A 77 -2.39 -13.10 -4.98
N GLY A 78 -2.55 -13.80 -3.86
CA GLY A 78 -3.16 -15.14 -3.82
C GLY A 78 -4.69 -15.15 -3.99
N THR A 79 -5.35 -13.99 -4.00
CA THR A 79 -6.80 -13.90 -4.27
C THR A 79 -7.04 -14.06 -5.77
N GLU A 80 -7.96 -14.92 -6.16
CA GLU A 80 -8.35 -15.11 -7.57
C GLU A 80 -9.20 -13.92 -8.04
N GLY A 81 -9.15 -13.61 -9.34
CA GLY A 81 -9.91 -12.49 -9.93
C GLY A 81 -9.36 -11.08 -9.60
N LEU A 82 -9.45 -10.16 -10.57
CA LEU A 82 -8.91 -8.80 -10.43
C LEU A 82 -9.74 -7.97 -9.44
N VAL A 83 -11.07 -8.09 -9.50
CA VAL A 83 -11.98 -7.32 -8.66
C VAL A 83 -11.82 -7.71 -7.19
N GLU A 84 -11.81 -9.02 -6.91
CA GLU A 84 -11.67 -9.59 -5.58
C GLU A 84 -10.31 -9.22 -4.97
N ARG A 85 -9.22 -9.29 -5.75
CA ARG A 85 -7.90 -8.77 -5.33
C ARG A 85 -7.94 -7.30 -4.96
N MET A 86 -8.62 -6.47 -5.75
CA MET A 86 -8.74 -5.04 -5.47
C MET A 86 -9.51 -4.78 -4.18
N VAL A 87 -10.68 -5.43 -4.01
CA VAL A 87 -11.49 -5.31 -2.78
C VAL A 87 -10.71 -5.81 -1.56
N ALA A 88 -10.00 -6.93 -1.67
CA ALA A 88 -9.15 -7.46 -0.60
C ALA A 88 -8.01 -6.48 -0.24
N THR A 89 -7.38 -5.86 -1.24
CA THR A 89 -6.31 -4.87 -1.02
C THR A 89 -6.85 -3.61 -0.33
N ILE A 90 -8.05 -3.16 -0.70
CA ILE A 90 -8.73 -2.01 -0.09
C ILE A 90 -9.07 -2.32 1.38
N ARG A 91 -9.60 -3.51 1.67
CA ARG A 91 -9.85 -3.96 3.05
C ARG A 91 -8.55 -3.98 3.87
N ALA A 92 -7.50 -4.60 3.34
CA ALA A 92 -6.21 -4.69 4.00
C ALA A 92 -5.57 -3.31 4.25
N LEU A 93 -5.76 -2.33 3.36
CA LEU A 93 -5.34 -0.94 3.58
C LEU A 93 -6.11 -0.29 4.74
N ARG A 94 -7.44 -0.45 4.79
CA ARG A 94 -8.27 0.11 5.86
C ARG A 94 -7.99 -0.52 7.23
N GLU A 95 -7.53 -1.76 7.26
CA GLU A 95 -7.17 -2.48 8.49
C GLU A 95 -5.70 -2.29 8.87
N ASN A 96 -4.88 -1.68 8.00
CA ASN A 96 -3.48 -1.44 8.28
C ASN A 96 -3.33 -0.32 9.32
N GLU A 97 -2.78 -0.68 10.48
CA GLU A 97 -2.56 0.21 11.62
C GLU A 97 -1.79 1.49 11.24
N LEU A 98 -0.75 1.39 10.41
CA LEU A 98 0.05 2.54 10.02
C LEU A 98 -0.75 3.47 9.08
N PHE A 99 -1.52 2.90 8.15
CA PHE A 99 -2.40 3.66 7.27
C PHE A 99 -3.45 4.42 8.07
N VAL A 100 -4.17 3.72 8.95
CA VAL A 100 -5.18 4.32 9.83
C VAL A 100 -4.56 5.45 10.65
N ARG A 101 -3.39 5.19 11.26
CA ARG A 101 -2.70 6.20 12.07
C ARG A 101 -2.35 7.46 11.28
N ILE A 102 -1.88 7.31 10.05
CA ILE A 102 -1.56 8.42 9.16
C ILE A 102 -2.82 9.21 8.81
N VAL A 103 -3.90 8.53 8.41
CA VAL A 103 -5.16 9.19 8.03
C VAL A 103 -5.77 9.96 9.21
N GLU A 104 -5.71 9.41 10.41
CA GLU A 104 -6.29 10.03 11.60
C GLU A 104 -5.45 11.18 12.17
N LEU A 105 -4.12 11.04 12.20
CA LEU A 105 -3.26 11.99 12.92
C LEU A 105 -2.47 12.94 12.02
N ASP A 106 -2.08 12.47 10.84
CA ASP A 106 -1.15 13.18 9.96
C ASP A 106 -1.68 13.16 8.50
N PRO A 107 -2.95 13.54 8.23
CA PRO A 107 -3.56 13.42 6.91
C PRO A 107 -2.84 14.23 5.83
N GLU A 108 -2.13 15.31 6.20
CA GLU A 108 -1.29 16.09 5.30
C GLU A 108 -0.21 15.28 4.58
N LEU A 109 0.11 14.09 5.08
CA LEU A 109 1.07 13.19 4.45
C LEU A 109 0.49 12.48 3.23
N VAL A 110 -0.82 12.24 3.22
CA VAL A 110 -1.50 11.59 2.09
C VAL A 110 -1.94 12.63 1.06
N LEU A 111 -2.29 13.84 1.49
CA LEU A 111 -2.84 14.90 0.62
C LEU A 111 -2.03 15.15 -0.67
N PRO A 112 -0.68 15.25 -0.66
CA PRO A 112 0.09 15.46 -1.89
C PRO A 112 -0.12 14.33 -2.91
N TYR A 113 -0.38 13.12 -2.45
CA TYR A 113 -0.58 11.92 -3.27
C TYR A 113 -2.00 11.79 -3.82
N LEU A 114 -2.93 12.60 -3.31
CA LEU A 114 -4.30 12.70 -3.79
C LEU A 114 -4.50 13.89 -4.72
N LEU A 115 -3.79 15.00 -4.46
CA LEU A 115 -4.09 16.30 -5.09
C LEU A 115 -3.00 16.84 -6.00
N SER A 116 -1.74 16.42 -5.85
CA SER A 116 -0.62 17.11 -6.49
C SER A 116 0.30 16.22 -7.31
N ARG A 117 0.59 15.00 -6.85
CA ARG A 117 1.54 14.10 -7.52
C ARG A 117 1.24 12.64 -7.22
N ARG A 118 1.83 11.75 -7.99
CA ARG A 118 1.85 10.31 -7.70
C ARG A 118 3.12 9.92 -6.95
N GLY A 119 3.02 8.94 -6.04
CA GLY A 119 4.16 8.35 -5.33
C GLY A 119 4.59 7.00 -5.91
N ARG A 120 5.79 6.54 -5.54
CA ARG A 120 6.38 5.28 -6.01
C ARG A 120 5.49 4.05 -5.77
N SER A 121 4.77 4.00 -4.64
CA SER A 121 3.81 2.92 -4.36
C SER A 121 2.62 2.94 -5.32
N GLN A 122 2.07 4.12 -5.62
CA GLN A 122 0.98 4.27 -6.58
C GLN A 122 1.45 3.96 -8.01
N ASP A 123 2.68 4.35 -8.38
CA ASP A 123 3.29 3.95 -9.66
C ASP A 123 3.33 2.42 -9.80
N LEU A 124 3.78 1.72 -8.74
CA LEU A 124 3.88 0.27 -8.69
C LEU A 124 2.52 -0.42 -8.75
N ILE A 125 1.53 0.05 -7.97
CA ILE A 125 0.16 -0.46 -7.99
C ILE A 125 -0.46 -0.33 -9.38
N LEU A 126 -0.26 0.83 -10.03
CA LEU A 126 -0.79 1.05 -11.38
C LEU A 126 -0.13 0.15 -12.41
N ALA A 127 1.18 -0.09 -12.31
CA ALA A 127 1.86 -1.03 -13.20
C ALA A 127 1.31 -2.46 -13.05
N ILE A 128 1.09 -2.93 -11.81
CA ILE A 128 0.50 -4.25 -11.54
C ILE A 128 -0.92 -4.35 -12.11
N ALA A 129 -1.74 -3.32 -11.88
CA ALA A 129 -3.11 -3.31 -12.39
C ALA A 129 -3.16 -3.27 -13.93
N GLU A 130 -2.31 -2.47 -14.56
CA GLU A 130 -2.21 -2.36 -16.01
C GLU A 130 -1.78 -3.68 -16.67
N GLU A 131 -0.80 -4.37 -16.08
CA GLU A 131 -0.37 -5.69 -16.54
C GLU A 131 -1.49 -6.73 -16.44
N ALA A 132 -2.20 -6.77 -15.30
CA ALA A 132 -3.33 -7.66 -15.10
C ALA A 132 -4.49 -7.38 -16.08
N ILE A 133 -4.82 -6.11 -16.30
CA ILE A 133 -5.86 -5.72 -17.27
C ILE A 133 -5.45 -6.11 -18.69
N THR A 134 -4.20 -5.88 -19.08
CA THR A 134 -3.70 -6.25 -20.41
C THR A 134 -3.81 -7.75 -20.65
N ALA A 135 -3.44 -8.56 -19.65
CA ALA A 135 -3.56 -10.01 -19.73
C ALA A 135 -5.02 -10.47 -19.87
N LEU A 136 -5.93 -9.90 -19.08
CA LEU A 136 -7.36 -10.24 -19.13
C LEU A 136 -8.07 -9.73 -20.38
N GLN A 137 -7.59 -8.63 -20.99
CA GLN A 137 -8.08 -8.18 -22.29
C GLN A 137 -7.70 -9.15 -23.41
N ALA A 138 -6.52 -9.79 -23.32
CA ALA A 138 -6.07 -10.75 -24.33
C ALA A 138 -6.93 -12.04 -24.35
N THR A 139 -7.54 -12.39 -23.22
CA THR A 139 -8.47 -13.54 -23.10
C THR A 139 -9.93 -13.16 -23.31
N GLY A 140 -10.26 -11.86 -23.38
CA GLY A 140 -11.63 -11.36 -23.51
C GLY A 140 -12.41 -11.30 -22.19
N ASP A 141 -11.75 -11.49 -21.05
CA ASP A 141 -12.36 -11.45 -19.72
C ASP A 141 -12.58 -10.01 -19.21
N VAL A 142 -11.87 -9.04 -19.80
CA VAL A 142 -12.03 -7.61 -19.55
C VAL A 142 -12.28 -6.86 -20.86
N ARG A 143 -13.17 -5.85 -20.84
CA ARG A 143 -13.46 -5.03 -22.02
C ARG A 143 -12.25 -4.42 -22.69
N ALA A 144 -12.38 -4.20 -24.00
CA ALA A 144 -11.42 -3.44 -24.78
C ALA A 144 -11.28 -1.98 -24.31
N GLY A 145 -10.13 -1.38 -24.64
CA GLY A 145 -9.80 0.01 -24.31
C GLY A 145 -8.35 0.15 -23.86
N ASN A 146 -7.94 1.37 -23.52
CA ASN A 146 -6.59 1.64 -23.04
C ASN A 146 -6.40 1.07 -21.61
N PRO A 147 -5.55 0.04 -21.40
CA PRO A 147 -5.38 -0.61 -20.09
C PRO A 147 -4.84 0.35 -19.03
N THR A 148 -3.94 1.27 -19.38
CA THR A 148 -3.44 2.31 -18.48
C THR A 148 -4.57 3.21 -17.97
N ALA A 149 -5.50 3.60 -18.84
CA ALA A 149 -6.62 4.46 -18.48
C ALA A 149 -7.61 3.72 -17.57
N ILE A 150 -7.86 2.44 -17.84
CA ILE A 150 -8.71 1.59 -17.00
C ILE A 150 -8.08 1.43 -15.61
N ALA A 151 -6.80 1.08 -15.52
CA ALA A 151 -6.08 0.94 -14.25
C ALA A 151 -6.19 2.20 -13.39
N ARG A 152 -5.99 3.38 -14.00
CA ARG A 152 -6.13 4.67 -13.32
C ARG A 152 -7.55 4.95 -12.84
N ALA A 153 -8.57 4.62 -13.64
CA ALA A 153 -9.96 4.77 -13.24
C ALA A 153 -10.31 3.89 -12.03
N LEU A 154 -9.82 2.64 -12.01
CA LEU A 154 -10.02 1.73 -10.88
C LEU A 154 -9.35 2.24 -9.61
N VAL A 155 -8.11 2.76 -9.70
CA VAL A 155 -7.41 3.37 -8.55
C VAL A 155 -8.12 4.63 -8.04
N LEU A 156 -8.62 5.48 -8.95
CA LEU A 156 -9.40 6.66 -8.57
C LEU A 156 -10.69 6.28 -7.84
N ALA A 157 -11.41 5.25 -8.31
CA ALA A 157 -12.57 4.72 -7.61
C ALA A 157 -12.16 4.19 -6.22
N ALA A 158 -11.09 3.40 -6.14
CA ALA A 158 -10.58 2.83 -4.90
C ALA A 158 -10.24 3.87 -3.83
N HIS A 159 -9.71 5.05 -4.19
CA HIS A 159 -9.37 6.10 -3.23
C HIS A 159 -10.54 6.47 -2.31
N GLY A 160 -11.75 6.62 -2.85
CA GLY A 160 -12.93 6.95 -2.06
C GLY A 160 -13.25 5.87 -1.02
N PHE A 161 -13.17 4.60 -1.43
CA PHE A 161 -13.45 3.46 -0.56
C PHE A 161 -12.36 3.21 0.48
N VAL A 162 -11.10 3.53 0.17
CA VAL A 162 -9.98 3.42 1.12
C VAL A 162 -10.04 4.53 2.16
N LEU A 163 -10.23 5.79 1.75
CA LEU A 163 -10.05 6.95 2.61
C LEU A 163 -11.34 7.43 3.28
N SER A 164 -12.48 7.30 2.59
CA SER A 164 -13.74 7.94 2.99
C SER A 164 -14.85 6.96 3.37
N ALA A 165 -14.70 5.65 3.16
CA ALA A 165 -15.78 4.70 3.46
C ALA A 165 -16.27 4.77 4.91
N HIS A 166 -15.38 5.04 5.87
CA HIS A 166 -15.74 5.16 7.28
C HIS A 166 -16.66 6.34 7.61
N THR A 167 -16.73 7.36 6.75
CA THR A 167 -17.66 8.50 6.93
C THR A 167 -19.03 8.24 6.31
N MET A 168 -19.16 7.17 5.53
CA MET A 168 -20.35 6.80 4.77
C MET A 168 -21.12 5.62 5.41
N VAL A 169 -20.74 5.19 6.62
CA VAL A 169 -21.42 4.15 7.38
C VAL A 169 -22.25 4.74 8.53
N ASP A 170 -23.40 4.13 8.80
CA ASP A 170 -24.33 4.51 9.87
C ASP A 170 -25.18 3.30 10.31
N ASP A 171 -26.28 3.53 11.03
CA ASP A 171 -27.17 2.46 11.52
C ASP A 171 -27.87 1.69 10.38
N GLY A 172 -27.96 2.26 9.18
CA GLY A 172 -28.61 1.68 8.00
C GLY A 172 -27.63 1.13 6.96
N VAL A 173 -26.39 1.62 6.91
CA VAL A 173 -25.37 1.22 5.93
C VAL A 173 -24.08 0.78 6.61
N GLY A 174 -23.74 -0.49 6.44
CA GLY A 174 -22.50 -1.08 6.96
C GLY A 174 -21.35 -1.07 5.95
N MET A 175 -20.13 -1.30 6.46
CA MET A 175 -18.94 -1.41 5.61
C MET A 175 -19.04 -2.54 4.57
N ARG A 176 -19.75 -3.63 4.91
CA ARG A 176 -19.99 -4.74 3.98
C ARG A 176 -20.87 -4.34 2.80
N ASP A 177 -21.84 -3.46 3.03
CA ASP A 177 -22.71 -2.96 1.96
C ASP A 177 -21.90 -2.10 0.98
N LEU A 178 -21.06 -1.20 1.50
CA LEU A 178 -20.15 -0.39 0.68
C LEU A 178 -19.14 -1.26 -0.10
N ASP A 179 -18.61 -2.31 0.51
CA ASP A 179 -17.72 -3.24 -0.18
C ASP A 179 -18.45 -4.00 -1.31
N GLY A 180 -19.73 -4.33 -1.13
CA GLY A 180 -20.56 -4.93 -2.18
C GLY A 180 -20.80 -3.99 -3.35
N GLU A 181 -21.07 -2.70 -3.08
CA GLU A 181 -21.22 -1.68 -4.12
C GLU A 181 -19.90 -1.42 -4.86
N LEU A 182 -18.77 -1.45 -4.16
CA LEU A 182 -17.44 -1.38 -4.78
C LEU A 182 -17.22 -2.56 -5.73
N GLU A 183 -17.48 -3.79 -5.27
CA GLU A 183 -17.34 -5.00 -6.09
C GLU A 183 -18.21 -4.92 -7.35
N LEU A 184 -19.47 -4.49 -7.20
CA LEU A 184 -20.38 -4.27 -8.31
C LEU A 184 -19.85 -3.21 -9.28
N ALA A 185 -19.41 -2.05 -8.78
CA ALA A 185 -18.90 -0.96 -9.61
C ALA A 185 -17.64 -1.38 -10.40
N LEU A 186 -16.68 -2.03 -9.75
CA LEU A 186 -15.45 -2.51 -10.40
C LEU A 186 -15.78 -3.59 -11.45
N THR A 187 -16.68 -4.52 -11.13
CA THR A 187 -17.15 -5.54 -12.07
C THR A 187 -17.76 -4.89 -13.31
N ARG A 188 -18.66 -3.91 -13.14
CA ARG A 188 -19.29 -3.20 -14.26
C ARG A 188 -18.29 -2.40 -15.09
N ILE A 189 -17.26 -1.82 -14.47
CA ILE A 189 -16.20 -1.12 -15.20
C ILE A 189 -15.40 -2.08 -16.09
N LEU A 190 -15.26 -3.35 -15.70
CA LEU A 190 -14.43 -4.33 -16.38
C LEU A 190 -15.17 -5.24 -17.36
N GLN A 191 -16.50 -5.35 -17.24
CA GLN A 191 -17.34 -6.20 -18.10
C GLN A 191 -17.10 -5.94 -19.61
N PRO A 192 -16.82 -7.00 -20.40
CA PRO A 192 -16.61 -6.94 -21.86
C PRO A 192 -17.68 -6.21 -22.67
#